data_AF-A0A545V157-F1
#
_entry.id   AF-A0A545V157-F1
#
_cell.length_a   1.000
_cell.length_b   1.000
_cell.length_c   1.000
_cell.angle_alpha   90.00
_cell.angle_beta   90.00
_cell.angle_gamma   90.00
#
_symmetry.space_group_name_H-M   'P 1'
#
loop_
_entity.id
_entity.type
_entity.pdbx_description
1 polymer ?
#
loop_
_entity_poly.entity_id
_entity_poly.type
_entity_poly.pdbx_seq_one_letter_code
_entity_poly.pdbx_strand_id
1 'polypeptide(L)'
;MQEFMAAKLRFMEENYKTVTSFLFNRADPSSRRNAGLYIWVDLGYLFVSPAEEGNSRRVNAGKLAKYQSRETWIEQVCAKHGVLIAPGSVYMPEEYGWFRITFTVGKQALQEGLKRFSMALEEVEAVPWQ
;
A
#
# COMPACT_ATOMS: atom_id res chain seq x y z
N MET A 1 21.45 -4.03 25.87
CA MET A 1 21.04 -4.79 24.66
C MET A 1 19.61 -5.32 24.77
N GLN A 2 19.25 -6.03 25.84
CA GLN A 2 17.89 -6.56 26.05
C GLN A 2 16.80 -5.46 26.07
N GLU A 3 17.01 -4.38 26.82
CA GLU A 3 16.05 -3.26 26.90
C GLU A 3 15.81 -2.57 25.55
N PHE A 4 16.88 -2.35 24.78
CA PHE A 4 16.80 -1.79 23.43
C PHE A 4 15.98 -2.68 22.50
N MET A 5 16.22 -3.99 22.52
CA MET A 5 15.47 -4.95 21.70
C MET A 5 13.99 -5.00 22.11
N ALA A 6 13.69 -4.99 23.41
CA ALA A 6 12.32 -4.97 23.92
C ALA A 6 11.59 -3.67 23.51
N ALA A 7 12.24 -2.51 23.62
CA ALA A 7 11.68 -1.24 23.20
C ALA A 7 11.40 -1.21 21.68
N LYS A 8 12.35 -1.69 20.87
CA LYS A 8 12.18 -1.82 19.41
C LYS A 8 10.99 -2.73 19.07
N LEU A 9 10.87 -3.90 19.69
CA LEU A 9 9.79 -4.83 19.42
C LEU A 9 8.42 -4.23 19.75
N ARG A 10 8.28 -3.58 20.90
CA ARG A 10 7.04 -2.86 21.26
C ARG A 10 6.69 -1.79 20.25
N PHE A 11 7.66 -0.96 19.86
CA PHE A 11 7.47 0.07 18.83
C PHE A 11 7.01 -0.52 17.49
N MET A 12 7.66 -1.59 17.04
CA MET A 12 7.30 -2.28 15.79
C MET A 12 5.88 -2.86 15.85
N GLU A 13 5.53 -3.48 16.97
CA GLU A 13 4.20 -4.06 17.19
C GLU A 13 3.11 -2.97 17.20
N GLU A 14 3.33 -1.87 17.92
CA GLU A 14 2.39 -0.75 18.00
C GLU A 14 2.17 -0.09 16.63
N ASN A 15 3.24 0.17 15.89
CA ASN A 15 3.12 0.76 14.57
C ASN A 15 2.47 -0.21 13.57
N TYR A 16 2.83 -1.49 13.61
CA TYR A 16 2.20 -2.52 12.78
C TYR A 16 0.69 -2.60 13.04
N LYS A 17 0.27 -2.63 14.32
CA LYS A 17 -1.15 -2.58 14.70
C LYS A 17 -1.81 -1.30 14.17
N THR A 18 -1.18 -0.15 14.33
CA THR A 18 -1.71 1.14 13.88
C THR A 18 -1.99 1.13 12.36
N VAL A 19 -1.02 0.71 11.56
CA VAL A 19 -1.16 0.68 10.10
C VAL A 19 -2.17 -0.39 9.66
N THR A 20 -2.09 -1.59 10.23
CA THR A 20 -3.00 -2.68 9.83
C THR A 20 -4.45 -2.39 10.24
N SER A 21 -4.69 -1.78 11.39
CA SER A 21 -6.04 -1.31 11.79
C SER A 21 -6.57 -0.21 10.86
N PHE A 22 -5.72 0.71 10.40
CA PHE A 22 -6.12 1.71 9.41
C PHE A 22 -6.49 1.06 8.07
N LEU A 23 -5.69 0.10 7.62
CA LEU A 23 -5.89 -0.59 6.34
C LEU A 23 -7.02 -1.60 6.36
N PHE A 24 -7.43 -2.12 7.53
CA PHE A 24 -8.48 -3.13 7.65
C PHE A 24 -9.83 -2.67 7.06
N ASN A 25 -10.06 -1.36 7.01
CA ASN A 25 -11.25 -0.77 6.39
C ASN A 25 -11.16 -0.66 4.86
N ARG A 26 -9.97 -0.87 4.27
CA ARG A 26 -9.67 -0.55 2.86
C ARG A 26 -8.88 -1.63 2.10
N ALA A 27 -8.33 -2.65 2.76
CA ALA A 27 -7.48 -3.70 2.17
C ALA A 27 -7.68 -5.08 2.83
N ASP A 28 -7.39 -6.16 2.09
CA ASP A 28 -7.58 -7.54 2.55
C ASP A 28 -6.67 -7.91 3.75
N PRO A 29 -7.25 -8.45 4.85
CA PRO A 29 -6.53 -8.99 6.00
C PRO A 29 -5.51 -10.12 5.72
N SER A 30 -5.51 -10.72 4.53
CA SER A 30 -4.66 -11.87 4.18
C SER A 30 -3.15 -11.59 4.18
N SER A 31 -2.72 -10.31 4.27
CA SER A 31 -1.32 -9.90 4.31
C SER A 31 -0.67 -9.88 5.71
N ARG A 32 -1.28 -10.49 6.74
CA ARG A 32 -0.70 -10.51 8.10
C ARG A 32 0.72 -11.09 8.09
N ARG A 33 1.72 -10.25 8.32
CA ARG A 33 3.14 -10.65 8.46
C ARG A 33 3.60 -10.38 9.89
N ASN A 34 4.43 -11.27 10.41
CA ASN A 34 4.99 -11.19 11.76
C ASN A 34 6.42 -10.60 11.80
N ALA A 35 6.96 -10.18 10.65
CA ALA A 35 8.30 -9.64 10.52
C ALA A 35 8.41 -8.68 9.32
N GLY A 36 9.42 -7.81 9.35
CA GLY A 36 9.70 -6.81 8.30
C GLY A 36 9.66 -5.38 8.84
N LEU A 37 10.13 -4.43 8.02
CA LEU A 37 10.05 -2.99 8.28
C LEU A 37 8.95 -2.33 7.42
N TYR A 38 8.16 -3.14 6.75
CA TYR A 38 7.12 -2.73 5.82
C TYR A 38 6.00 -3.78 5.79
N ILE A 39 4.88 -3.38 5.19
CA ILE A 39 3.77 -4.26 4.87
C ILE A 39 3.44 -4.17 3.38
N TRP A 40 2.85 -5.24 2.88
CA TRP A 40 2.25 -5.29 1.55
C TRP A 40 0.76 -5.00 1.66
N VAL A 41 0.29 -4.04 0.88
CA VAL A 41 -1.10 -3.60 0.86
C VAL A 41 -1.67 -3.92 -0.51
N ASP A 42 -2.78 -4.66 -0.53
CA ASP A 42 -3.54 -4.88 -1.76
C ASP A 42 -4.48 -3.69 -1.99
N LEU A 43 -4.19 -2.91 -3.03
CA LEU A 43 -5.02 -1.83 -3.55
C LEU A 43 -5.59 -2.18 -4.93
N GLY A 44 -5.64 -3.46 -5.29
CA GLY A 44 -6.08 -3.89 -6.62
C GLY A 44 -7.52 -3.55 -6.96
N TYR A 45 -8.36 -3.20 -5.97
CA TYR A 45 -9.69 -2.63 -6.23
C TYR A 45 -9.60 -1.32 -7.04
N LEU A 46 -8.49 -0.59 -6.97
CA LEU A 46 -8.21 0.63 -7.76
C LEU A 46 -7.82 0.35 -9.22
N PHE A 47 -7.77 -0.93 -9.60
CA PHE A 47 -7.39 -1.43 -10.92
C PHE A 47 -8.51 -2.22 -11.58
N VAL A 48 -9.69 -2.29 -10.95
CA VAL A 48 -10.89 -2.90 -11.53
C VAL A 48 -11.67 -1.80 -12.24
N SER A 49 -11.79 -1.89 -13.56
CA SER A 49 -12.77 -1.08 -14.30
C SER A 49 -14.11 -1.85 -14.30
N PRO A 50 -15.26 -1.18 -14.10
CA PRO A 50 -16.57 -1.81 -14.23
C PRO A 50 -16.79 -2.48 -15.60
N ALA A 51 -16.09 -2.01 -16.64
CA ALA A 51 -16.17 -2.56 -18.00
C ALA A 51 -15.31 -3.83 -18.20
N GLU A 52 -14.41 -4.15 -17.27
CA GLU A 52 -13.47 -5.27 -17.35
C GLU A 52 -13.71 -6.31 -16.23
N GLU A 53 -14.95 -6.44 -15.77
CA GLU A 53 -15.35 -7.44 -14.76
C GLU A 53 -14.93 -8.85 -15.22
N GLY A 54 -14.00 -9.48 -14.48
CA GLY A 54 -13.42 -10.80 -14.82
C GLY A 54 -11.98 -10.77 -15.35
N ASN A 55 -11.37 -9.60 -15.56
CA ASN A 55 -9.96 -9.53 -15.96
C ASN A 55 -9.00 -9.88 -14.80
N SER A 56 -8.15 -10.88 -15.03
CA SER A 56 -7.08 -11.25 -14.10
C SER A 56 -6.07 -10.11 -13.93
N ARG A 57 -5.80 -9.71 -12.67
CA ARG A 57 -4.70 -8.80 -12.26
C ARG A 57 -3.30 -9.41 -12.43
N ARG A 58 -3.23 -10.69 -12.82
CA ARG A 58 -1.96 -11.39 -13.03
C ARG A 58 -1.14 -10.72 -14.11
N VAL A 59 0.17 -10.71 -13.89
CA VAL A 59 1.12 -10.20 -14.87
C VAL A 59 0.97 -10.95 -16.18
N ASN A 60 0.66 -10.21 -17.25
CA ASN A 60 0.72 -10.69 -18.61
C ASN A 60 1.34 -9.60 -19.51
N ALA A 61 2.01 -10.02 -20.59
CA ALA A 61 2.75 -9.10 -21.45
C ALA A 61 1.86 -8.05 -22.12
N GLY A 62 0.59 -8.37 -22.39
CA GLY A 62 -0.36 -7.47 -23.04
C GLY A 62 -0.85 -6.31 -22.16
N LYS A 63 -0.77 -6.42 -20.83
CA LYS A 63 -1.29 -5.42 -19.88
C LYS A 63 -0.22 -4.78 -18.99
N LEU A 64 1.05 -5.21 -19.13
CA LEU A 64 2.22 -4.74 -18.38
C LEU A 64 2.28 -3.20 -18.29
N ALA A 65 2.34 -2.52 -19.44
CA ALA A 65 2.47 -1.07 -19.49
C ALA A 65 1.25 -0.33 -18.89
N LYS A 66 0.04 -0.87 -19.08
CA LYS A 66 -1.21 -0.28 -18.57
C LYS A 66 -1.21 -0.28 -17.03
N TYR A 67 -0.97 -1.44 -16.41
CA TYR A 67 -0.96 -1.57 -14.95
C TYR A 67 0.22 -0.85 -14.29
N GLN A 68 1.41 -0.90 -14.87
CA GLN A 68 2.57 -0.13 -14.35
C GLN A 68 2.33 1.38 -14.39
N SER A 69 1.69 1.88 -15.44
CA SER A 69 1.33 3.30 -15.54
C SER A 69 0.33 3.70 -14.46
N ARG A 70 -0.62 2.82 -14.11
CA ARG A 70 -1.55 3.04 -13.00
C ARG A 70 -0.86 3.05 -11.65
N GLU A 71 0.03 2.08 -11.40
CA GLU A 71 0.83 2.05 -10.18
C GLU A 71 1.66 3.33 -10.01
N THR A 72 2.32 3.77 -11.09
CA THR A 72 3.09 5.02 -11.13
C THR A 72 2.21 6.24 -10.84
N TRP A 73 1.01 6.30 -11.40
CA TRP A 73 0.09 7.40 -11.14
C TRP A 73 -0.41 7.41 -9.69
N ILE A 74 -0.75 6.25 -9.11
CA ILE A 74 -1.13 6.15 -7.69
C ILE A 74 0.03 6.62 -6.79
N GLU A 75 1.26 6.20 -7.09
CA GLU A 75 2.47 6.67 -6.40
C GLU A 75 2.60 8.19 -6.48
N GLN A 76 2.42 8.78 -7.67
CA GLN A 76 2.48 10.24 -7.86
C GLN A 76 1.41 11.00 -7.07
N VAL A 77 0.18 10.49 -7.03
CA VAL A 77 -0.88 11.08 -6.21
C VAL A 77 -0.53 10.99 -4.73
N CYS A 78 -0.02 9.85 -4.24
CA CYS A 78 0.46 9.74 -2.87
C CYS A 78 1.59 10.75 -2.57
N ALA A 79 2.55 10.90 -3.49
CA ALA A 79 3.66 11.84 -3.35
C ALA A 79 3.18 13.30 -3.31
N LYS A 80 2.16 13.66 -4.10
CA LYS A 80 1.50 14.98 -4.05
C LYS A 80 0.90 15.26 -2.67
N HIS A 81 0.33 14.25 -2.01
CA HIS A 81 -0.16 14.35 -0.62
C HIS A 81 0.96 14.23 0.43
N GLY A 82 2.22 14.09 0.01
CA GLY A 82 3.38 14.00 0.90
C GLY A 82 3.59 12.62 1.53
N VAL A 83 3.14 11.55 0.87
CA VAL A 83 3.34 10.16 1.27
C VAL A 83 4.09 9.40 0.19
N LEU A 84 5.16 8.72 0.57
CA LEU A 84 5.90 7.85 -0.34
C LEU A 84 5.51 6.40 -0.08
N ILE A 85 5.05 5.71 -1.12
CA ILE A 85 4.79 4.27 -1.15
C ILE A 85 5.55 3.67 -2.32
N ALA A 86 5.95 2.41 -2.23
CA ALA A 86 6.62 1.76 -3.36
C ALA A 86 5.63 0.86 -4.12
N PRO A 87 5.50 1.01 -5.45
CA PRO A 87 4.65 0.15 -6.25
C PRO A 87 5.22 -1.28 -6.31
N GLY A 88 4.33 -2.26 -6.34
CA GLY A 88 4.67 -3.67 -6.32
C GLY A 88 5.49 -4.11 -7.52
N SER A 89 5.25 -3.51 -8.69
CA SER A 89 5.97 -3.80 -9.95
C SER A 89 7.49 -3.73 -9.84
N VAL A 90 8.04 -2.91 -8.92
CA VAL A 90 9.49 -2.82 -8.65
C VAL A 90 10.06 -4.13 -8.08
N TYR A 91 9.20 -4.99 -7.53
CA TYR A 91 9.56 -6.24 -6.86
C TYR A 91 9.13 -7.50 -7.64
N MET A 92 8.80 -7.37 -8.92
CA MET A 92 8.38 -8.46 -9.80
C MET A 92 7.19 -9.27 -9.22
N PRO A 93 6.03 -8.62 -8.97
CA PRO A 93 4.92 -9.28 -8.33
C PRO A 93 4.21 -10.22 -9.31
N GLU A 94 3.49 -11.22 -8.80
CA GLU A 94 2.65 -12.09 -9.64
C GLU A 94 1.37 -11.37 -10.10
N GLU A 95 0.94 -10.34 -9.36
CA GLU A 95 -0.26 -9.54 -9.61
C GLU A 95 0.02 -8.05 -9.39
N TYR A 96 -0.65 -7.18 -10.15
CA TYR A 96 -0.59 -5.73 -9.97
C TYR A 96 -1.53 -5.22 -8.88
N GLY A 97 -1.24 -4.04 -8.36
CA GLY A 97 -2.03 -3.37 -7.34
C GLY A 97 -1.57 -3.63 -5.92
N TRP A 98 -0.45 -4.31 -5.75
CA TRP A 98 0.25 -4.43 -4.47
C TRP A 98 1.17 -3.22 -4.27
N PHE A 99 1.18 -2.67 -3.07
CA PHE A 99 2.08 -1.58 -2.69
C PHE A 99 2.77 -1.88 -1.36
N ARG A 100 4.02 -1.41 -1.24
CA ARG A 100 4.81 -1.57 -0.02
C ARG A 100 4.80 -0.28 0.79
N ILE A 101 4.34 -0.36 2.04
CA ILE A 101 4.31 0.75 2.99
C ILE A 101 5.29 0.48 4.14
N THR A 102 6.21 1.40 4.39
CA THR A 102 7.14 1.35 5.52
C THR A 102 6.47 1.98 6.74
N PHE A 103 6.48 1.29 7.89
CA PHE A 103 5.77 1.72 9.10
C PHE A 103 6.70 2.04 10.27
N THR A 104 8.01 2.07 10.06
CA THR A 104 9.02 2.20 11.12
C THR A 104 9.38 3.65 11.47
N VAL A 105 8.57 4.61 11.02
CA VAL A 105 8.68 6.02 11.38
C VAL A 105 8.07 6.29 12.76
N GLY A 106 8.40 7.44 13.37
CA GLY A 106 7.83 7.83 14.66
C GLY A 106 6.29 7.89 14.62
N LYS A 107 5.63 7.57 15.75
CA LYS A 107 4.17 7.43 15.85
C LYS A 107 3.38 8.61 15.24
N GLN A 108 3.79 9.85 15.51
CA GLN A 108 3.13 11.04 14.97
C GLN A 108 3.26 11.12 13.45
N ALA A 109 4.45 10.86 12.91
CA ALA A 109 4.69 10.84 11.47
C ALA A 109 3.91 9.70 10.80
N LEU A 110 3.78 8.54 11.46
CA LEU A 110 2.98 7.44 10.96
C LEU A 110 1.50 7.82 10.85
N GLN A 111 0.93 8.40 11.90
CA GLN A 111 -0.47 8.80 11.94
C GLN A 111 -0.79 9.87 10.88
N GLU A 112 0.06 10.89 10.75
CA GLU A 112 -0.09 11.91 9.74
C GLU A 112 0.09 11.35 8.31
N GLY A 113 1.04 10.43 8.14
CA GLY A 113 1.25 9.72 6.87
C GLY A 113 0.01 8.90 6.47
N LEU A 114 -0.61 8.18 7.40
CA LEU A 114 -1.85 7.43 7.14
C LEU A 114 -3.02 8.35 6.81
N LYS A 115 -3.14 9.48 7.50
CA LYS A 115 -4.17 10.50 7.18
C LYS A 115 -4.00 11.02 5.75
N ARG A 116 -2.79 11.40 5.35
CA ARG A 116 -2.49 11.87 3.99
C ARG A 116 -2.67 10.77 2.95
N PHE A 117 -2.34 9.54 3.30
CA PHE A 117 -2.56 8.39 2.46
C PHE A 117 -4.06 8.17 2.21
N SER A 118 -4.91 8.33 3.23
CA SER A 118 -6.38 8.33 3.06
C SER A 118 -6.85 9.33 2.00
N MET A 119 -6.35 10.57 2.08
CA MET A 119 -6.71 11.65 1.16
C MET A 119 -6.24 11.35 -0.27
N ALA A 120 -5.06 10.75 -0.42
CA ALA A 120 -4.56 10.32 -1.72
C ALA A 120 -5.42 9.22 -2.33
N LEU A 121 -5.85 8.23 -1.53
CA LEU A 121 -6.75 7.17 -1.99
C LEU A 121 -8.10 7.72 -2.42
N GLU A 122 -8.68 8.66 -1.68
CA GLU A 122 -9.94 9.31 -2.04
C GLU A 122 -9.83 10.08 -3.37
N GLU A 123 -8.69 10.75 -3.62
CA GLU A 123 -8.42 11.39 -4.92
C GLU A 123 -8.29 10.36 -6.05
N VAL A 124 -7.63 9.23 -5.79
CA VAL A 124 -7.48 8.15 -6.75
C VAL A 124 -8.84 7.50 -7.10
N GLU A 125 -9.66 7.24 -6.09
CA GLU A 125 -10.99 6.65 -6.23
C GLU A 125 -11.95 7.57 -7.01
N ALA A 126 -11.80 8.89 -6.87
CA ALA A 126 -12.57 9.88 -7.63
C ALA A 126 -12.23 9.92 -9.13
N VAL A 127 -11.12 9.30 -9.56
CA VAL A 127 -10.73 9.16 -10.97
C VAL A 127 -10.72 7.67 -11.35
N PRO A 128 -11.88 7.15 -11.83
CA PRO A 128 -12.03 5.74 -12.15
C PRO A 128 -10.98 5.25 -13.14
N TRP A 129 -10.56 4.01 -12.95
CA TRP A 129 -9.65 3.35 -13.86
C TRP A 129 -10.32 3.07 -15.21
N GLN A 130 -9.65 3.48 -16.30
CA GLN A 130 -10.06 3.30 -17.70
C GLN A 130 -9.22 2.22 -18.37
#